data_AF-A0A949QA74-F1
#
_entry.id   AF-A0A949QA74-F1
#
_cell.length_a   1.000
_cell.length_b   1.000
_cell.length_c   1.000
_cell.angle_alpha   90.00
_cell.angle_beta   90.00
_cell.angle_gamma   90.00
#
_symmetry.space_group_name_H-M   'P 1'
#
loop_
_entity.id
_entity.type
_entity.pdbx_description
1 polymer ?
#
loop_
_entity_poly.entity_id
_entity_poly.type
_entity_poly.pdbx_seq_one_letter_code
_entity_poly.pdbx_strand_id
1 'polypeptide(L)'
;MQAPVALRSLSFKQAEAWVVAALDGFDRTGLRTAVLCLRDIEGFAKGQISHTVTLEGVDGLEGRLVRFLQGLSGRSLQVIAAETAWTDTETVFLPPSLDADCRDAGTVRYKAMATLLWAQGRYGTFNTDLDAALSNFPDRSSALAWLVLLEALRLSARVSQDLPGLRAELDQLTVGLPPELEPARSVLAQPDASVSDSLAWLYRQPRLASRPPPAYPWLGELRPEAARRMRLARIQRQSEVLRLSITELVAALARQGGKPEVAIAIDPEEL
;
A
#
# COMPACT_ATOMS: atom_id res chain seq x y z
N MET A 1 -23.66 -36.78 -3.46
CA MET A 1 -22.80 -35.72 -4.02
C MET A 1 -23.71 -34.76 -4.77
N GLN A 2 -24.12 -33.65 -4.15
CA GLN A 2 -25.04 -32.68 -4.78
C GLN A 2 -24.22 -31.82 -5.76
N ALA A 3 -24.55 -31.88 -7.06
CA ALA A 3 -24.08 -30.90 -8.02
C ALA A 3 -24.56 -29.50 -7.56
N PRO A 4 -23.70 -28.47 -7.53
CA PRO A 4 -24.10 -27.11 -7.20
C PRO A 4 -25.39 -26.70 -7.92
N VAL A 5 -26.31 -26.03 -7.22
CA VAL A 5 -27.59 -25.56 -7.80
C VAL A 5 -27.33 -24.72 -9.06
N ALA A 6 -26.22 -24.00 -9.10
CA ALA A 6 -25.73 -23.22 -10.23
C ALA A 6 -25.47 -24.02 -11.53
N LEU A 7 -25.03 -25.29 -11.44
CA LEU A 7 -24.89 -26.16 -12.63
C LEU A 7 -26.24 -26.40 -13.32
N ARG A 8 -27.34 -26.38 -12.55
CA ARG A 8 -28.69 -26.59 -13.08
C ARG A 8 -29.29 -25.33 -13.72
N SER A 9 -28.72 -24.16 -13.42
CA SER A 9 -29.16 -22.87 -13.99
C SER A 9 -28.41 -22.46 -15.24
N LEU A 10 -27.27 -23.10 -15.57
CA LEU A 10 -26.52 -22.83 -16.79
C LEU A 10 -27.18 -23.51 -17.99
N SER A 11 -27.37 -22.78 -19.09
CA SER A 11 -27.63 -23.43 -20.38
C SER A 11 -26.41 -24.23 -20.83
N PHE A 12 -26.60 -25.22 -21.70
CA PHE A 12 -25.50 -26.03 -22.25
C PHE A 12 -24.37 -25.18 -22.83
N LYS A 13 -24.72 -24.12 -23.58
CA LYS A 13 -23.75 -23.18 -24.16
C LYS A 13 -22.96 -22.40 -23.10
N GLN A 14 -23.57 -22.07 -21.96
CA GLN A 14 -22.86 -21.41 -20.87
C GLN A 14 -21.96 -22.39 -20.10
N ALA A 15 -22.40 -23.63 -19.90
CA ALA A 15 -21.56 -24.66 -19.28
C ALA A 15 -20.32 -24.98 -20.14
N GLU A 16 -20.48 -25.04 -21.47
CA GLU A 16 -19.37 -25.21 -22.41
C GLU A 16 -18.39 -24.02 -22.33
N ALA A 17 -18.90 -22.78 -22.42
CA ALA A 17 -18.07 -21.58 -22.32
C ALA A 17 -17.31 -21.48 -20.98
N TRP A 18 -17.91 -21.96 -19.89
CA TRP A 18 -17.28 -22.00 -18.57
C TRP A 18 -16.10 -22.97 -18.51
N VAL A 19 -16.27 -24.17 -19.06
CA VAL A 19 -15.19 -25.18 -19.13
C VAL A 19 -14.06 -24.70 -20.04
N VAL A 20 -14.40 -24.10 -21.19
CA VAL A 20 -13.40 -23.50 -22.10
C VAL A 20 -12.63 -22.39 -21.40
N ALA A 21 -13.31 -21.49 -20.68
CA ALA A 21 -12.64 -20.42 -19.92
C ALA A 21 -11.69 -20.95 -18.83
N ALA A 22 -12.05 -22.05 -18.17
CA ALA A 22 -11.17 -22.70 -17.19
C ALA A 22 -9.93 -23.33 -17.84
N LEU A 23 -10.09 -23.95 -19.01
CA LEU A 23 -8.98 -24.52 -19.79
C LEU A 23 -8.06 -23.42 -20.33
N ASP A 24 -8.60 -22.33 -20.86
CA ASP A 24 -7.82 -21.17 -21.28
C ASP A 24 -7.05 -20.55 -20.09
N GLY A 25 -7.67 -20.49 -18.91
CA GLY A 25 -7.05 -20.03 -17.68
C GLY A 25 -5.90 -20.94 -17.23
N PHE A 26 -6.07 -22.25 -17.40
CA PHE A 26 -5.03 -23.26 -17.16
C PHE A 26 -3.83 -23.03 -18.08
N ASP A 27 -4.08 -22.93 -19.39
CA ASP A 27 -3.03 -22.82 -20.41
C ASP A 27 -2.22 -21.53 -20.28
N ARG A 28 -2.87 -20.42 -19.90
CA ARG A 28 -2.23 -19.10 -19.83
C ARG A 28 -1.55 -18.79 -18.51
N THR A 29 -2.05 -19.32 -17.40
CA THR A 29 -1.70 -18.86 -16.04
C THR A 29 -1.55 -19.98 -15.02
N GLY A 30 -1.82 -21.22 -15.40
CA GLY A 30 -1.62 -22.41 -14.58
C GLY A 30 -2.83 -22.85 -13.76
N LEU A 31 -2.63 -23.94 -13.02
CA LEU A 31 -3.69 -24.70 -12.35
C LEU A 31 -4.57 -23.88 -11.40
N ARG A 32 -4.01 -22.91 -10.68
CA ARG A 32 -4.75 -22.13 -9.68
C ARG A 32 -5.87 -21.31 -10.32
N THR A 33 -5.61 -20.66 -11.45
CA THR A 33 -6.59 -19.85 -12.18
C THR A 33 -7.74 -20.71 -12.69
N ALA A 34 -7.42 -21.89 -13.23
CA ALA A 34 -8.43 -22.85 -13.67
C ALA A 34 -9.33 -23.32 -12.52
N VAL A 35 -8.74 -23.63 -11.36
CA VAL A 35 -9.48 -24.06 -10.16
C VAL A 35 -10.38 -22.94 -9.63
N LEU A 36 -9.94 -21.68 -9.65
CA LEU A 36 -10.76 -20.55 -9.24
C LEU A 36 -11.95 -20.34 -10.20
N CYS A 37 -11.71 -20.39 -11.51
CA CYS A 37 -12.76 -20.34 -12.53
C CYS A 37 -13.80 -21.45 -12.33
N LEU A 38 -13.35 -22.68 -12.06
CA LEU A 38 -14.22 -23.84 -11.79
C LEU A 38 -14.93 -23.79 -10.44
N ARG A 39 -14.48 -22.94 -9.50
CA ARG A 39 -15.17 -22.74 -8.21
C ARG A 39 -16.25 -21.66 -8.30
N ASP A 40 -16.07 -20.67 -9.16
CA ASP A 40 -17.00 -19.54 -9.32
C ASP A 40 -18.05 -19.77 -10.43
N ILE A 41 -18.78 -20.87 -10.29
CA ILE A 41 -19.85 -21.20 -11.25
C ILE A 41 -21.04 -20.23 -11.16
N GLU A 42 -21.30 -19.68 -9.97
CA GLU A 42 -22.39 -18.72 -9.75
C GLU A 42 -22.06 -17.34 -10.35
N GLY A 43 -20.80 -16.89 -10.24
CA GLY A 43 -20.32 -15.70 -10.94
C GLY A 43 -20.41 -15.87 -12.45
N PHE A 44 -19.96 -17.01 -12.97
CA PHE A 44 -20.07 -17.30 -14.41
C PHE A 44 -21.53 -17.33 -14.89
N ALA A 45 -22.44 -17.92 -14.13
CA ALA A 45 -23.87 -17.95 -14.45
C ALA A 45 -24.50 -16.54 -14.50
N LYS A 46 -23.96 -15.59 -13.73
CA LYS A 46 -24.32 -14.17 -13.77
C LYS A 46 -23.58 -13.37 -14.85
N GLY A 47 -22.74 -14.02 -15.65
CA GLY A 47 -21.91 -13.37 -16.67
C GLY A 47 -20.68 -12.66 -16.12
N GLN A 48 -20.32 -12.88 -14.85
CA GLN A 48 -19.11 -12.35 -14.23
C GLN A 48 -17.97 -13.34 -14.47
N ILE A 49 -17.07 -13.01 -15.40
CA ILE A 49 -15.80 -13.73 -15.55
C ILE A 49 -14.82 -13.07 -14.58
N SER A 50 -14.51 -13.74 -13.47
CA SER A 50 -13.45 -13.26 -12.58
C SER A 50 -12.10 -13.44 -13.27
N HIS A 51 -11.37 -12.33 -13.43
CA HIS A 51 -10.02 -12.31 -13.96
C HIS A 51 -9.01 -12.27 -12.83
N THR A 52 -8.10 -13.24 -12.81
CA THR A 52 -6.94 -13.19 -11.91
C THR A 52 -5.80 -12.41 -12.58
N VAL A 53 -5.38 -11.31 -11.95
CA VAL A 53 -4.21 -10.51 -12.36
C VAL A 53 -3.03 -10.85 -11.46
N THR A 54 -1.94 -11.33 -12.06
CA THR A 54 -0.72 -11.71 -11.35
C THR A 54 0.33 -10.60 -11.37
N LEU A 55 1.02 -10.40 -10.24
CA LEU A 55 2.05 -9.37 -10.09
C LEU A 55 3.29 -9.66 -10.98
N GLU A 56 3.79 -10.88 -10.90
CA GLU A 56 4.94 -11.40 -11.66
C GLU A 56 4.51 -12.01 -13.01
N GLY A 57 3.32 -11.64 -13.50
CA GLY A 57 2.78 -12.15 -14.75
C GLY A 57 3.55 -11.70 -15.99
N VAL A 58 3.27 -12.36 -17.12
CA VAL A 58 3.88 -12.11 -18.44
C VAL A 58 3.76 -10.65 -18.90
N ASP A 59 2.78 -9.91 -18.38
CA ASP A 59 2.54 -8.49 -18.70
C ASP A 59 3.55 -7.53 -18.06
N GLY A 60 4.49 -8.02 -17.24
CA GLY A 60 5.55 -7.21 -16.63
C GLY A 60 5.01 -6.15 -15.66
N LEU A 61 3.93 -6.45 -14.95
CA LEU A 61 3.26 -5.50 -14.05
C LEU A 61 4.19 -5.03 -12.93
N GLU A 62 4.91 -5.93 -12.26
CA GLU A 62 5.93 -5.60 -11.26
C GLU A 62 6.92 -4.55 -11.78
N GLY A 63 7.53 -4.78 -12.95
CA GLY A 63 8.49 -3.84 -13.54
C GLY A 63 7.87 -2.48 -13.89
N ARG A 64 6.59 -2.44 -14.29
CA ARG A 64 5.86 -1.17 -14.48
C ARG A 64 5.62 -0.45 -13.16
N LEU A 65 5.26 -1.18 -12.09
CA LEU A 65 5.07 -0.61 -10.76
C LEU A 65 6.38 -0.07 -10.17
N VAL A 66 7.49 -0.80 -10.33
CA VAL A 66 8.82 -0.33 -9.90
C VAL A 66 9.17 1.01 -10.56
N ARG A 67 9.00 1.12 -11.89
CA ARG A 67 9.26 2.39 -12.61
C ARG A 67 8.31 3.50 -12.18
N PHE A 68 7.03 3.18 -11.98
CA PHE A 68 6.04 4.12 -11.50
C PHE A 68 6.40 4.67 -10.11
N LEU A 69 6.72 3.79 -9.16
CA LEU A 69 7.14 4.16 -7.81
C LEU A 69 8.46 4.93 -7.79
N GLN A 70 9.39 4.60 -8.69
CA GLN A 70 10.62 5.36 -8.86
C GLN A 70 10.33 6.79 -9.33
N GLY A 71 9.40 6.96 -10.27
CA GLY A 71 8.94 8.27 -10.73
C GLY A 71 8.29 9.10 -9.60
N LEU A 72 7.52 8.46 -8.72
CA LEU A 72 6.91 9.12 -7.56
C LEU A 72 7.92 9.48 -6.46
N SER A 73 8.86 8.58 -6.18
CA SER A 73 9.74 8.70 -5.02
C SER A 73 11.03 9.47 -5.30
N GLY A 74 11.41 9.62 -6.58
CA GLY A 74 12.74 10.10 -6.97
C GLY A 74 13.88 9.14 -6.59
N ARG A 75 13.55 7.94 -6.10
CA ARG A 75 14.49 6.90 -5.67
C ARG A 75 13.93 5.53 -6.02
N SER A 76 14.81 4.54 -6.14
CA SER A 76 14.39 3.16 -6.41
C SER A 76 13.66 2.59 -5.19
N LEU A 77 12.44 2.10 -5.41
CA LEU A 77 11.71 1.25 -4.48
C LEU A 77 11.55 -0.12 -5.11
N GLN A 78 11.64 -1.16 -4.29
CA GLN A 78 11.39 -2.54 -4.75
C GLN A 78 9.91 -2.87 -4.68
N VAL A 79 9.46 -3.78 -5.54
CA VAL A 79 8.13 -4.38 -5.47
C VAL A 79 8.33 -5.88 -5.35
N ILE A 80 7.75 -6.50 -4.33
CA ILE A 80 7.93 -7.94 -4.04
C ILE A 80 6.57 -8.58 -3.76
N ALA A 81 6.35 -9.80 -4.24
CA ALA A 81 5.18 -10.58 -3.89
C ALA A 81 5.21 -11.02 -2.41
N ALA A 82 4.10 -10.84 -1.70
CA ALA A 82 3.89 -11.31 -0.32
C ALA A 82 2.44 -11.73 -0.12
N GLU A 83 2.12 -12.42 0.97
CA GLU A 83 0.75 -12.85 1.26
C GLU A 83 -0.22 -11.67 1.44
N THR A 84 0.22 -10.63 2.14
CA THR A 84 -0.53 -9.40 2.41
C THR A 84 0.18 -8.19 1.79
N ALA A 85 -0.57 -7.10 1.57
CA ALA A 85 0.00 -5.84 1.16
C ALA A 85 0.61 -5.10 2.37
N TRP A 86 1.86 -4.65 2.29
CA TRP A 86 2.53 -3.86 3.34
C TRP A 86 3.81 -3.20 2.80
N THR A 87 4.46 -2.35 3.59
CA THR A 87 5.75 -1.75 3.22
C THR A 87 6.68 -1.63 4.42
N ASP A 88 7.98 -1.75 4.17
CA ASP A 88 9.05 -1.34 5.09
C ASP A 88 9.61 0.05 4.74
N THR A 89 8.95 0.79 3.84
CA THR A 89 9.34 2.08 3.23
C THR A 89 10.46 2.05 2.19
N GLU A 90 11.13 0.92 1.97
CA GLU A 90 12.08 0.70 0.86
C GLU A 90 11.52 -0.26 -0.20
N THR A 91 10.63 -1.14 0.25
CA THR A 91 9.99 -2.20 -0.51
C THR A 91 8.49 -2.14 -0.32
N VAL A 92 7.76 -2.24 -1.42
CA VAL A 92 6.31 -2.36 -1.47
C VAL A 92 5.98 -3.83 -1.69
N PHE A 93 5.41 -4.47 -0.68
CA PHE A 93 4.99 -5.86 -0.73
C PHE A 93 3.52 -5.92 -1.16
N LEU A 94 3.22 -6.72 -2.17
CA LEU A 94 1.88 -6.83 -2.76
C LEU A 94 1.46 -8.30 -2.87
N PRO A 95 0.15 -8.62 -2.84
CA PRO A 95 -0.32 -9.98 -3.10
C PRO A 95 0.17 -10.49 -4.47
N PRO A 96 0.48 -11.79 -4.61
CA PRO A 96 0.96 -12.34 -5.87
C PRO A 96 -0.11 -12.32 -6.97
N SER A 97 -1.38 -12.33 -6.58
CA SER A 97 -2.52 -12.32 -7.47
C SER A 97 -3.72 -11.60 -6.86
N LEU A 98 -4.49 -10.90 -7.69
CA LEU A 98 -5.76 -10.29 -7.32
C LEU A 98 -6.87 -10.81 -8.24
N ASP A 99 -8.02 -11.09 -7.65
CA ASP A 99 -9.25 -11.29 -8.43
C ASP A 99 -9.85 -9.92 -8.80
N ALA A 100 -10.29 -9.78 -10.04
CA ALA A 100 -10.80 -8.53 -10.58
C ALA A 100 -11.85 -8.78 -11.68
N ASP A 101 -12.73 -7.80 -11.89
CA ASP A 101 -13.76 -7.86 -12.94
C ASP A 101 -13.15 -7.87 -14.35
N CYS A 102 -11.98 -7.26 -14.51
CA CYS A 102 -11.18 -7.32 -15.72
C CYS A 102 -9.70 -7.05 -15.42
N ARG A 103 -8.82 -7.33 -16.40
CA ARG A 103 -7.37 -7.11 -16.27
C ARG A 103 -7.01 -5.67 -15.95
N ASP A 104 -7.69 -4.72 -16.60
CA ASP A 104 -7.42 -3.29 -16.40
C ASP A 104 -7.79 -2.86 -14.99
N ALA A 105 -8.93 -3.31 -14.47
CA ALA A 105 -9.35 -3.05 -13.09
C ALA A 105 -8.35 -3.62 -12.08
N GLY A 106 -7.85 -4.85 -12.30
CA GLY A 106 -6.81 -5.42 -11.43
C GLY A 106 -5.48 -4.65 -11.50
N THR A 107 -5.09 -4.19 -12.69
CA THR A 107 -3.89 -3.36 -12.89
C THR A 107 -4.00 -2.02 -12.16
N VAL A 108 -5.14 -1.36 -12.30
CA VAL A 108 -5.46 -0.11 -11.58
C VAL A 108 -5.44 -0.34 -10.07
N ARG A 109 -5.99 -1.45 -9.60
CA ARG A 109 -6.00 -1.79 -8.17
C ARG A 109 -4.58 -1.97 -7.63
N TYR A 110 -3.71 -2.73 -8.29
CA TYR A 110 -2.31 -2.86 -7.88
C TYR A 110 -1.59 -1.52 -7.82
N LYS A 111 -1.83 -0.65 -8.80
CA LYS A 111 -1.24 0.70 -8.83
C LYS A 111 -1.72 1.55 -7.66
N ALA A 112 -3.02 1.52 -7.34
CA ALA A 112 -3.58 2.23 -6.19
C ALA A 112 -3.02 1.69 -4.86
N MET A 113 -2.91 0.36 -4.72
CA MET A 113 -2.30 -0.28 -3.53
C MET A 113 -0.85 0.15 -3.35
N ALA A 114 -0.04 0.06 -4.42
CA ALA A 114 1.35 0.48 -4.41
C ALA A 114 1.49 1.98 -4.06
N THR A 115 0.58 2.81 -4.57
CA THR A 115 0.52 4.25 -4.26
C THR A 115 0.25 4.50 -2.78
N LEU A 116 -0.74 3.83 -2.17
CA LEU A 116 -1.03 4.00 -0.75
C LEU A 116 0.14 3.56 0.14
N LEU A 117 0.77 2.42 -0.18
CA LEU A 117 1.93 1.94 0.56
C LEU A 117 3.13 2.90 0.44
N TRP A 118 3.40 3.40 -0.77
CA TRP A 118 4.39 4.47 -0.96
C TRP A 118 4.07 5.73 -0.15
N ALA A 119 2.79 6.14 -0.16
CA ALA A 119 2.31 7.32 0.52
C ALA A 119 2.53 7.25 2.03
N GLN A 120 2.49 6.06 2.64
CA GLN A 120 2.80 5.89 4.07
C GLN A 120 4.21 6.39 4.42
N GLY A 121 5.20 6.10 3.57
CA GLY A 121 6.56 6.60 3.73
C GLY A 121 6.69 8.09 3.37
N ARG A 122 6.03 8.54 2.29
CA ARG A 122 6.13 9.91 1.77
C ARG A 122 5.46 10.96 2.66
N TYR A 123 4.32 10.61 3.27
CA TYR A 123 3.50 11.48 4.12
C TYR A 123 3.52 11.07 5.60
N GLY A 124 4.54 10.30 5.99
CA GLY A 124 4.97 10.21 7.38
C GLY A 124 4.13 9.36 8.32
N THR A 125 3.45 8.31 7.83
CA THR A 125 2.75 7.35 8.70
C THR A 125 3.67 6.76 9.77
N PHE A 126 4.93 6.50 9.41
CA PHE A 126 5.93 5.93 10.31
C PHE A 126 6.80 6.98 11.01
N ASN A 127 6.52 8.29 10.88
CA ASN A 127 7.32 9.33 11.53
C ASN A 127 7.11 9.40 13.05
N THR A 128 6.04 8.80 13.54
CA THR A 128 5.73 8.66 14.98
C THR A 128 6.03 7.24 15.44
N ASP A 129 6.36 7.09 16.73
CA ASP A 129 6.47 5.78 17.34
C ASP A 129 5.09 5.14 17.53
N LEU A 130 4.65 4.37 16.53
CA LEU A 130 3.35 3.70 16.54
C LEU A 130 3.23 2.66 17.66
N ASP A 131 4.34 2.12 18.17
CA ASP A 131 4.30 1.16 19.28
C ASP A 131 3.93 1.87 20.57
N ALA A 132 4.61 2.98 20.87
CA ALA A 132 4.27 3.83 21.98
C ALA A 132 2.87 4.42 21.82
N ALA A 133 2.55 4.92 20.62
CA ALA A 133 1.27 5.57 20.33
C ALA A 133 0.07 4.63 20.29
N LEU A 134 0.26 3.30 20.29
CA LEU A 134 -0.85 2.33 20.36
C LEU A 134 -0.84 1.50 21.65
N SER A 135 0.11 1.75 22.55
CA SER A 135 0.29 0.99 23.80
C SER A 135 -0.91 1.03 24.75
N ASN A 136 -1.72 2.09 24.70
CA ASN A 136 -2.88 2.29 25.56
C ASN A 136 -4.16 1.60 25.04
N PHE A 137 -4.13 1.00 23.85
CA PHE A 137 -5.28 0.26 23.33
C PHE A 137 -5.29 -1.19 23.86
N PRO A 138 -6.46 -1.74 24.24
CA PRO A 138 -6.56 -3.11 24.75
C PRO A 138 -6.09 -4.18 23.76
N ASP A 139 -6.35 -3.95 22.47
CA ASP A 139 -5.86 -4.80 21.38
C ASP A 139 -5.10 -3.96 20.36
N ARG A 140 -3.77 -4.09 20.40
CA ARG A 140 -2.86 -3.41 19.46
C ARG A 140 -3.13 -3.81 18.01
N SER A 141 -3.48 -5.06 17.73
CA SER A 141 -3.72 -5.55 16.37
C SER A 141 -4.94 -4.88 15.76
N SER A 142 -6.04 -4.85 16.52
CA SER A 142 -7.25 -4.11 16.13
C SER A 142 -6.97 -2.62 15.95
N ALA A 143 -6.20 -2.00 16.84
CA ALA A 143 -5.85 -0.58 16.72
C ALA A 143 -5.02 -0.29 15.45
N LEU A 144 -4.05 -1.13 15.11
CA LEU A 144 -3.28 -1.05 13.86
C LEU A 144 -4.18 -1.21 12.64
N ALA A 145 -5.09 -2.18 12.66
CA ALA A 145 -6.03 -2.41 11.57
C ALA A 145 -6.96 -1.20 11.35
N TRP A 146 -7.48 -0.59 12.41
CA TRP A 146 -8.24 0.66 12.28
C TRP A 146 -7.39 1.82 11.77
N LEU A 147 -6.12 1.91 12.20
CA LEU A 147 -5.19 2.92 11.71
C LEU A 147 -4.92 2.76 10.22
N VAL A 148 -4.85 1.54 9.67
CA VAL A 148 -4.75 1.31 8.22
C VAL A 148 -5.88 2.01 7.46
N LEU A 149 -7.12 1.89 7.94
CA LEU A 149 -8.28 2.49 7.27
C LEU A 149 -8.28 4.02 7.38
N LEU A 150 -7.92 4.56 8.54
CA LEU A 150 -7.77 6.01 8.75
C LEU A 150 -6.65 6.58 7.86
N GLU A 151 -5.51 5.90 7.81
CA GLU A 151 -4.40 6.28 6.95
C GLU A 151 -4.76 6.16 5.48
N ALA A 152 -5.56 5.18 5.07
CA ALA A 152 -6.06 5.13 3.70
C ALA A 152 -6.86 6.39 3.34
N LEU A 153 -7.71 6.91 4.24
CA LEU A 153 -8.44 8.17 4.03
C LEU A 153 -7.48 9.36 3.92
N ARG A 154 -6.60 9.53 4.91
CA ARG A 154 -5.65 10.64 4.98
C ARG A 154 -4.71 10.66 3.77
N LEU A 155 -4.10 9.52 3.46
CA LEU A 155 -3.14 9.37 2.37
C LEU A 155 -3.83 9.52 1.01
N SER A 156 -5.05 9.02 0.84
CA SER A 156 -5.80 9.23 -0.42
C SER A 156 -6.07 10.72 -0.66
N ALA A 157 -6.42 11.47 0.39
CA ALA A 157 -6.61 12.91 0.29
C ALA A 157 -5.30 13.65 -0.03
N ARG A 158 -4.21 13.35 0.69
CA ARG A 158 -2.88 13.95 0.45
C ARG A 158 -2.36 13.66 -0.96
N VAL A 159 -2.43 12.41 -1.41
CA VAL A 159 -2.01 12.02 -2.76
C VAL A 159 -2.89 12.68 -3.80
N SER A 160 -4.21 12.75 -3.61
CA SER A 160 -5.11 13.38 -4.59
C SER A 160 -4.89 14.88 -4.74
N GLN A 161 -4.37 15.56 -3.71
CA GLN A 161 -4.00 16.97 -3.79
C GLN A 161 -2.72 17.17 -4.61
N ASP A 162 -1.68 16.37 -4.34
CA ASP A 162 -0.39 16.49 -4.99
C ASP A 162 -0.38 15.87 -6.41
N LEU A 163 -1.21 14.84 -6.62
CA LEU A 163 -1.26 13.99 -7.82
C LEU A 163 -2.73 13.69 -8.19
N PRO A 164 -3.47 14.68 -8.72
CA PRO A 164 -4.91 14.54 -8.99
C PRO A 164 -5.26 13.42 -9.98
N GLY A 165 -4.32 13.04 -10.84
CA GLY A 165 -4.49 11.91 -11.77
C GLY A 165 -4.62 10.54 -11.10
N LEU A 166 -4.28 10.41 -9.80
CA LEU A 166 -4.43 9.16 -9.03
C LEU A 166 -5.73 9.11 -8.21
N ARG A 167 -6.49 10.21 -8.13
CA ARG A 167 -7.70 10.29 -7.28
C ARG A 167 -8.69 9.18 -7.57
N ALA A 168 -9.07 9.00 -8.84
CA ALA A 168 -10.07 8.00 -9.22
C ALA A 168 -9.64 6.56 -8.90
N GLU A 169 -8.34 6.26 -8.90
CA GLU A 169 -7.80 4.95 -8.56
C GLU A 169 -7.82 4.73 -7.03
N LEU A 170 -7.53 5.77 -6.25
CA LEU A 170 -7.52 5.73 -4.78
C LEU A 170 -8.93 5.71 -4.17
N ASP A 171 -9.87 6.44 -4.77
CA ASP A 171 -11.27 6.45 -4.35
C ASP A 171 -11.89 5.04 -4.41
N GLN A 172 -11.47 4.21 -5.38
CA GLN A 172 -11.91 2.81 -5.48
C GLN A 172 -11.47 1.95 -4.29
N LEU A 173 -10.33 2.26 -3.66
CA LEU A 173 -9.84 1.51 -2.49
C LEU A 173 -10.53 1.91 -1.19
N THR A 174 -11.02 3.16 -1.12
CA THR A 174 -11.65 3.74 0.07
C THR A 174 -13.19 3.76 -0.01
N VAL A 175 -13.74 3.23 -1.10
CA VAL A 175 -15.17 2.99 -1.26
C VAL A 175 -15.63 1.91 -0.29
N GLY A 176 -16.79 2.13 0.32
CA GLY A 176 -17.39 1.15 1.23
C GLY A 176 -16.62 0.91 2.52
N LEU A 177 -15.73 1.82 2.92
CA LEU A 177 -15.15 1.84 4.26
C LEU A 177 -16.25 1.92 5.33
N PRO A 178 -15.99 1.46 6.57
CA PRO A 178 -16.98 1.43 7.63
C PRO A 178 -17.58 2.82 7.86
N PRO A 179 -18.92 2.94 7.98
CA PRO A 179 -19.59 4.24 8.15
C PRO A 179 -19.12 4.99 9.41
N GLU A 180 -18.59 4.28 10.40
CA GLU A 180 -17.97 4.86 11.60
C GLU A 180 -16.81 5.81 11.28
N LEU A 181 -16.19 5.69 10.10
CA LEU A 181 -15.09 6.55 9.66
C LEU A 181 -15.53 7.79 8.88
N GLU A 182 -16.80 7.90 8.51
CA GLU A 182 -17.32 9.09 7.80
C GLU A 182 -17.00 10.41 8.52
N PRO A 183 -17.15 10.52 9.87
CA PRO A 183 -16.77 11.73 10.59
C PRO A 183 -15.27 12.05 10.55
N ALA A 184 -14.41 11.07 10.25
CA ALA A 184 -12.97 11.28 10.14
C ALA A 184 -12.58 11.93 8.80
N ARG A 185 -13.37 11.75 7.75
CA ARG A 185 -13.00 12.15 6.38
C ARG A 185 -12.66 13.62 6.25
N SER A 186 -13.46 14.52 6.83
CA SER A 186 -13.23 15.96 6.73
C SER A 186 -11.98 16.43 7.49
N VAL A 187 -11.67 15.78 8.62
CA VAL A 187 -10.48 16.05 9.42
C VAL A 187 -9.23 15.54 8.70
N LEU A 188 -9.28 14.30 8.21
CA LEU A 188 -8.14 13.66 7.56
C LEU A 188 -7.91 14.13 6.11
N ALA A 189 -8.87 14.83 5.51
CA ALA A 189 -8.73 15.46 4.20
C ALA A 189 -8.05 16.84 4.26
N GLN A 190 -7.79 17.40 5.45
CA GLN A 190 -7.07 18.66 5.57
C GLN A 190 -5.67 18.54 4.95
N PRO A 191 -5.18 19.57 4.24
CA PRO A 191 -3.89 19.49 3.54
C PRO A 191 -2.70 19.17 4.45
N ASP A 192 -2.76 19.59 5.71
CA ASP A 192 -1.73 19.39 6.74
C ASP A 192 -1.98 18.16 7.63
N ALA A 193 -3.04 17.39 7.36
CA ALA A 193 -3.37 16.21 8.15
C ALA A 193 -2.22 15.19 8.20
N SER A 194 -1.86 14.84 9.42
CA SER A 194 -0.74 13.98 9.79
C SER A 194 -1.24 12.65 10.38
N VAL A 195 -0.32 11.70 10.58
CA VAL A 195 -0.64 10.46 11.30
C VAL A 195 -1.10 10.74 12.74
N SER A 196 -0.66 11.85 13.35
CA SER A 196 -1.13 12.29 14.66
C SER A 196 -2.63 12.59 14.67
N ASP A 197 -3.19 13.11 13.57
CA ASP A 197 -4.63 13.37 13.45
C ASP A 197 -5.42 12.06 13.36
N SER A 198 -4.90 11.09 12.60
CA SER A 198 -5.44 9.71 12.54
C SER A 198 -5.44 9.07 13.92
N LEU A 199 -4.33 9.15 14.64
CA LEU A 199 -4.19 8.62 16.00
C LEU A 199 -5.13 9.35 16.98
N ALA A 200 -5.15 10.68 16.97
CA ALA A 200 -6.01 11.48 17.84
C ALA A 200 -7.50 11.23 17.58
N TRP A 201 -7.88 10.92 16.34
CA TRP A 201 -9.24 10.47 16.03
C TRP A 201 -9.51 9.08 16.61
N LEU A 202 -8.60 8.12 16.42
CA LEU A 202 -8.73 6.76 16.95
C LEU A 202 -8.84 6.75 18.49
N TYR A 203 -8.05 7.59 19.16
CA TYR A 203 -8.08 7.78 20.62
C TYR A 203 -9.42 8.30 21.15
N ARG A 204 -10.15 9.10 20.35
CA ARG A 204 -11.49 9.55 20.69
C ARG A 204 -12.55 8.46 20.53
N GLN A 205 -12.21 7.32 19.93
CA GLN A 205 -13.10 6.21 19.64
C GLN A 205 -12.57 4.86 20.18
N PRO A 206 -12.32 4.73 21.50
CA PRO A 206 -11.69 3.53 22.08
C PRO A 206 -12.52 2.24 21.87
N ARG A 207 -13.84 2.38 21.69
CA ARG A 207 -14.74 1.25 21.38
C ARG A 207 -14.47 0.64 20.01
N LEU A 208 -13.97 1.40 19.03
CA LEU A 208 -13.61 0.86 17.72
C LEU A 208 -12.40 -0.07 17.85
N ALA A 209 -11.34 0.40 18.50
CA ALA A 209 -10.10 -0.38 18.70
C ALA A 209 -10.25 -1.59 19.64
N SER A 210 -11.44 -1.80 20.24
CA SER A 210 -11.75 -3.00 21.02
C SER A 210 -12.12 -4.22 20.16
N ARG A 211 -12.35 -4.02 18.85
CA ARG A 211 -12.68 -5.06 17.88
C ARG A 211 -11.98 -4.78 16.54
N PRO A 212 -11.60 -5.80 15.75
CA PRO A 212 -11.02 -5.56 14.45
C PRO A 212 -12.06 -4.93 13.50
N PRO A 213 -11.64 -4.03 12.58
CA PRO A 213 -12.51 -3.58 11.50
C PRO A 213 -12.83 -4.73 10.53
N PRO A 214 -13.84 -4.56 9.64
CA PRO A 214 -13.99 -5.43 8.49
C PRO A 214 -12.69 -5.50 7.67
N ALA A 215 -12.42 -6.66 7.06
CA ALA A 215 -11.20 -6.86 6.30
C ALA A 215 -11.26 -6.15 4.94
N TYR A 216 -10.23 -5.34 4.65
CA TYR A 216 -10.00 -4.72 3.33
C TYR A 216 -8.63 -5.16 2.82
N PRO A 217 -8.51 -6.36 2.19
CA PRO A 217 -7.21 -6.96 1.86
C PRO A 217 -6.32 -6.08 0.99
N TRP A 218 -6.90 -5.22 0.16
CA TRP A 218 -6.19 -4.28 -0.71
C TRP A 218 -5.55 -3.11 0.05
N LEU A 219 -6.04 -2.72 1.22
CA LEU A 219 -5.41 -1.67 2.04
C LEU A 219 -4.18 -2.18 2.79
N GLY A 220 -4.04 -3.49 2.90
CA GLY A 220 -2.89 -4.13 3.51
C GLY A 220 -2.84 -3.97 5.02
N GLU A 221 -1.64 -3.99 5.56
CA GLU A 221 -1.37 -3.88 6.99
C GLU A 221 -0.17 -2.97 7.28
N LEU A 222 -0.14 -2.40 8.48
CA LEU A 222 1.00 -1.64 8.98
C LEU A 222 1.94 -2.57 9.75
N ARG A 223 3.24 -2.51 9.42
CA ARG A 223 4.30 -3.21 10.14
C ARG A 223 5.33 -2.22 10.69
N PRO A 224 5.03 -1.51 11.80
CA PRO A 224 5.85 -0.41 12.31
C PRO A 224 7.31 -0.80 12.56
N GLU A 225 7.56 -2.01 13.06
CA GLU A 225 8.90 -2.49 13.40
C GLU A 225 9.75 -2.70 12.14
N ALA A 226 9.16 -3.21 11.06
CA ALA A 226 9.86 -3.38 9.78
C ALA A 226 10.20 -2.03 9.15
N ALA A 227 9.22 -1.11 9.12
CA ALA A 227 9.42 0.24 8.63
C ALA A 227 10.47 1.00 9.45
N ARG A 228 10.44 0.91 10.79
CA ARG A 228 11.41 1.54 11.69
C ARG A 228 12.83 1.03 11.38
N ARG A 229 13.01 -0.28 11.29
CA ARG A 229 14.31 -0.91 11.01
C ARG A 229 14.93 -0.41 9.72
N MET A 230 14.16 -0.42 8.63
CA MET A 230 14.64 -0.03 7.31
C MET A 230 14.89 1.49 7.21
N ARG A 231 14.03 2.31 7.83
CA ARG A 231 14.26 3.76 7.91
C ARG A 231 15.53 4.10 8.68
N LEU A 232 15.77 3.47 9.84
CA LEU A 232 17.00 3.68 10.61
C LEU A 232 18.24 3.29 9.80
N ALA A 233 18.22 2.12 9.15
CA ALA A 233 19.31 1.67 8.28
C ALA A 233 19.54 2.62 7.09
N ARG A 234 18.47 3.20 6.52
CA ARG A 234 18.60 4.22 5.47
C ARG A 234 19.22 5.51 6.00
N ILE A 235 18.72 6.04 7.12
CA ILE A 235 19.24 7.28 7.72
C ILE A 235 20.73 7.14 8.04
N GLN A 236 21.15 5.99 8.56
CA GLN A 236 22.56 5.70 8.83
C GLN A 236 23.39 5.77 7.54
N ARG A 237 23.01 5.01 6.50
CA ARG A 237 23.70 5.01 5.19
C ARG A 237 23.76 6.41 4.56
N GLN A 238 22.65 7.15 4.60
CA GLN A 238 22.59 8.51 4.06
C GLN A 238 23.48 9.48 4.84
N SER A 239 23.56 9.33 6.15
CA SER A 239 24.42 10.15 7.01
C SER A 239 25.90 9.87 6.73
N GLU A 240 26.28 8.61 6.50
CA GLU A 240 27.65 8.22 6.14
C GLU A 240 28.04 8.79 4.77
N VAL A 241 27.19 8.63 3.75
CA VAL A 241 27.41 9.21 2.41
C VAL A 241 27.53 10.73 2.47
N LEU A 242 26.62 11.40 3.19
CA LEU A 242 26.65 12.85 3.33
C LEU A 242 27.95 13.34 4.00
N ARG A 243 28.39 12.65 5.07
CA ARG A 243 29.66 12.97 5.75
C ARG A 243 30.86 12.85 4.80
N LEU A 244 30.92 11.78 4.01
CA LEU A 244 31.98 11.58 3.02
C LEU A 244 31.96 12.66 1.94
N SER A 245 30.79 12.96 1.36
CA SER A 245 30.66 14.00 0.34
C SER A 245 31.01 15.40 0.85
N ILE A 246 30.61 15.76 2.08
CA ILE A 246 31.01 17.03 2.71
C ILE A 246 32.53 17.09 2.89
N THR A 247 33.15 15.99 3.35
CA THR A 247 34.60 15.92 3.53
C THR A 247 35.34 16.13 2.21
N GLU A 248 34.88 15.49 1.13
CA GLU A 248 35.42 15.68 -0.22
C GLU A 248 35.27 17.11 -0.74
N LEU A 249 34.10 17.74 -0.53
CA LEU A 249 33.84 19.12 -0.91
C LEU A 249 34.74 20.11 -0.16
N VAL A 250 34.90 19.95 1.16
CA VAL A 250 35.81 20.78 1.97
C VAL A 250 37.26 20.62 1.49
N ALA A 251 37.70 19.39 1.22
CA ALA A 251 39.03 19.13 0.68
C ALA A 251 39.23 19.72 -0.73
N ALA A 252 38.19 19.76 -1.57
CA ALA A 252 38.24 20.40 -2.88
C ALA A 252 38.33 21.93 -2.76
N LEU A 253 37.57 22.54 -1.84
CA LEU A 253 37.61 23.99 -1.57
C LEU A 253 38.98 24.43 -1.01
N ALA A 254 39.55 23.66 -0.08
CA ALA A 254 40.88 23.93 0.46
C ALA A 254 41.98 23.88 -0.62
N ARG A 255 41.82 23.01 -1.64
CA ARG A 255 42.73 22.92 -2.79
C ARG A 255 42.58 24.06 -3.80
N GLN A 256 41.44 24.74 -3.84
CA GLN A 256 41.16 25.88 -4.73
C GLN A 256 41.60 27.25 -4.15
N GLY A 257 42.26 27.28 -2.98
CA GLY A 257 42.90 28.49 -2.45
C GLY A 257 41.96 29.51 -1.80
N GLY A 258 40.65 29.23 -1.70
CA GLY A 258 39.72 30.04 -0.92
C GLY A 258 39.68 29.57 0.52
N LYS A 259 40.10 30.41 1.48
CA LYS A 259 39.87 30.18 2.91
C LYS A 259 38.36 30.02 3.17
N PRO A 260 37.87 28.88 3.67
CA PRO A 260 36.49 28.80 4.13
C PRO A 260 36.42 29.34 5.55
N GLU A 261 35.81 30.51 5.74
CA GLU A 261 35.32 30.95 7.03
C GLU A 261 33.93 30.33 7.22
N VAL A 262 33.89 29.05 7.59
CA VAL A 262 32.65 28.41 8.06
C VAL A 262 32.70 28.43 9.59
N ALA A 263 32.17 29.50 10.16
CA ALA A 263 31.87 29.56 11.59
C ALA A 263 30.67 28.65 11.87
N ILE A 264 30.92 27.41 12.27
CA ILE A 264 29.90 26.59 12.93
C ILE A 264 29.81 27.11 14.36
N ALA A 265 28.82 27.96 14.62
CA ALA A 265 28.42 28.27 15.98
C ALA A 265 27.81 26.99 16.59
N ILE A 266 28.64 26.23 17.30
CA ILE A 266 28.17 25.24 18.26
C ILE A 266 27.94 26.03 19.53
N ASP A 267 26.70 26.42 19.79
CA ASP A 267 26.32 26.96 21.09
C ASP A 267 26.20 25.78 22.08
N PRO A 268 27.02 25.70 23.14
CA PRO A 268 26.97 24.58 24.07
C PRO A 268 25.85 24.67 25.11
N GLU A 269 25.01 25.72 25.11
CA GLU A 269 24.03 25.96 26.19
C GLU A 269 22.54 25.79 25.83
N GLU A 270 22.18 25.26 24.66
CA GLU A 270 20.80 24.81 24.39
C GLU A 270 20.72 23.28 24.14
N LEU A 271 20.92 22.51 25.22
CA LEU A 271 20.43 21.13 25.38
C LEU A 271 19.91 20.91 26.80
#